data_AF-A0A0F8B369-F1
#
_entry.id   AF-A0A0F8B369-F1
#
_cell.length_a   1.000
_cell.length_b   1.000
_cell.length_c   1.000
_cell.angle_alpha   90.00
_cell.angle_beta   90.00
_cell.angle_gamma   90.00
#
_symmetry.space_group_name_H-M   'P 1'
#
loop_
_entity.id
_entity.type
_entity.pdbx_description
1 polymer ?
#
loop_
_entity_poly.entity_id
_entity_poly.type
_entity_poly.pdbx_seq_one_letter_code
_entity_poly.pdbx_strand_id
1 'polypeptide(L)'
;MSSPNLQEVHDFLVDLAYGAGKVIVSANPQDLDQDTKLNSVDLVTECDKAVEAMVFSALSEKFPDVSFMGEETYKPGMTLGPEPTFIVDPIDGTTNFVHGFPNACISLGLAINYVPVVGVVYNPFQDLLFAGIKGQGSYMIRAGGPKRSLPLSSNPAALHKLDTALVGFECGSDRTGPNYELKVDMFRKLTASKEDGGHMVHATRALGSAALNICAVAAGQMDIYWEGGCWAWDVCAGWCILTEAGGRMVGGNPGDWDPAIECRKYLCVRGAPSGQEMLIEEFWSAMGGRKLVCRRVHAVLRELGTEVEEVTIDLNTPRPDWYLKINPKGQVPTLVHDGKIITESDTIAQYLVDRQSSHLAKLASEEGGKAQREAYLAFVSQFSNIVQMPVMSAMFTGSEMTEEKSEKIFGDIVTTLEPQLSSAKPFFGGSEKLTLVEALVGPFLSTILNLTTPDFKFPANWQSLLQQKAPVFYKWASATANHESISFTWNQDLVANAIRQKVKK
;
A
#
# COMPACT_ATOMS: atom_id res chain seq x y z
N MET A 1 16.31 21.75 19.00
CA MET A 1 17.41 21.09 18.26
C MET A 1 17.68 21.91 17.01
N SER A 2 18.95 22.13 16.67
CA SER A 2 19.30 22.79 15.40
C SER A 2 18.99 21.85 14.23
N SER A 3 18.38 22.37 13.16
CA SER A 3 18.17 21.58 11.94
C SER A 3 19.52 21.08 11.41
N PRO A 4 19.61 19.82 10.94
CA PRO A 4 20.86 19.27 10.42
C PRO A 4 21.34 20.08 9.21
N ASN A 5 22.64 20.19 9.04
CA ASN A 5 23.22 20.81 7.86
C ASN A 5 22.90 19.95 6.63
N LEU A 6 22.03 20.45 5.75
CA LEU A 6 21.53 19.68 4.60
C LEU A 6 22.64 19.28 3.63
N GLN A 7 23.69 20.11 3.49
CA GLN A 7 24.83 19.78 2.63
C GLN A 7 25.62 18.61 3.21
N GLU A 8 25.88 18.63 4.52
CA GLU A 8 26.58 17.55 5.21
C GLU A 8 25.80 16.24 5.17
N VAL A 9 24.48 16.30 5.37
CA VAL A 9 23.60 15.14 5.24
C VAL A 9 23.66 14.60 3.82
N HIS A 10 23.48 15.45 2.82
CA HIS A 10 23.53 15.07 1.41
C HIS A 10 24.84 14.34 1.07
N ASP A 11 25.99 14.94 1.39
CA ASP A 11 27.29 14.38 1.04
C ASP A 11 27.49 13.01 1.71
N PHE A 12 27.03 12.87 2.95
CA PHE A 12 27.04 11.59 3.65
C PHE A 12 26.10 10.55 3.03
N LEU A 13 24.88 10.94 2.64
CA LEU A 13 23.94 10.02 1.98
C LEU A 13 24.46 9.56 0.62
N VAL A 14 25.16 10.42 -0.13
CA VAL A 14 25.81 10.03 -1.39
C VAL A 14 26.89 8.96 -1.13
N ASP A 15 27.79 9.19 -0.17
CA ASP A 15 28.82 8.21 0.19
C ASP A 15 28.20 6.88 0.66
N LEU A 16 27.14 6.97 1.48
CA LEU A 16 26.42 5.81 2.00
C LEU A 16 25.72 5.03 0.90
N ALA A 17 25.09 5.72 -0.07
CA ALA A 17 24.45 5.10 -1.22
C ALA A 17 25.46 4.32 -2.09
N TYR A 18 26.66 4.88 -2.33
CA TYR A 18 27.73 4.16 -3.02
C TYR A 18 28.22 2.95 -2.21
N GLY A 19 28.33 3.07 -0.89
CA GLY A 19 28.66 1.96 0.01
C GLY A 19 27.65 0.81 -0.08
N ALA A 20 26.37 1.13 0.09
CA ALA A 20 25.27 0.17 0.00
C ALA A 20 25.17 -0.45 -1.41
N GLY A 21 25.38 0.34 -2.46
CA GLY A 21 25.38 -0.15 -3.83
C GLY A 21 26.42 -1.26 -4.10
N LYS A 22 27.57 -1.22 -3.42
CA LYS A 22 28.56 -2.32 -3.48
C LYS A 22 28.03 -3.61 -2.86
N VAL A 23 27.30 -3.50 -1.74
CA VAL A 23 26.66 -4.63 -1.07
C VAL A 23 25.57 -5.23 -1.97
N ILE A 24 24.71 -4.38 -2.53
CA ILE A 24 23.62 -4.78 -3.45
C ILE A 24 24.16 -5.54 -4.66
N VAL A 25 25.21 -5.03 -5.32
CA VAL A 25 25.79 -5.70 -6.50
C VAL A 25 26.53 -6.99 -6.14
N SER A 26 27.08 -7.07 -4.92
CA SER A 26 27.78 -8.27 -4.43
C SER A 26 26.84 -9.41 -4.05
N ALA A 27 25.57 -9.13 -3.78
CA ALA A 27 24.55 -10.12 -3.42
C ALA A 27 23.95 -10.86 -4.64
N ASN A 28 24.54 -10.73 -5.84
CA ASN A 28 24.03 -11.22 -7.14
C ASN A 28 23.06 -12.43 -7.05
N PRO A 29 21.74 -12.20 -7.21
CA PRO A 29 20.73 -13.28 -7.11
C PRO A 29 20.84 -14.38 -8.15
N GLN A 30 21.64 -14.15 -9.21
CA GLN A 30 21.91 -15.17 -10.23
C GLN A 30 23.03 -16.15 -9.83
N ASP A 31 23.79 -15.86 -8.77
CA ASP A 31 24.91 -16.70 -8.29
C ASP A 31 24.49 -17.73 -7.23
N LEU A 32 23.18 -17.93 -7.02
CA LEU A 32 22.66 -18.97 -6.12
C LEU A 32 22.98 -20.36 -6.67
N ASP A 33 23.85 -21.08 -5.95
CA ASP A 33 24.20 -22.46 -6.28
C ASP A 33 23.01 -23.40 -6.04
N GLN A 34 22.82 -24.42 -6.89
CA GLN A 34 21.66 -25.33 -6.80
C GLN A 34 21.61 -26.12 -5.48
N ASP A 35 22.73 -26.19 -4.75
CA ASP A 35 22.86 -26.84 -3.44
C ASP A 35 22.60 -25.91 -2.24
N THR A 36 22.37 -24.61 -2.46
CA THR A 36 21.99 -23.68 -1.38
C THR A 36 20.50 -23.77 -1.04
N LYS A 37 20.19 -23.78 0.27
CA LYS A 37 18.81 -23.82 0.78
C LYS A 37 18.04 -22.50 0.64
N LEU A 38 18.71 -21.44 0.17
CA LEU A 38 18.15 -20.08 0.03
C LEU A 38 17.64 -19.91 -1.40
N ASN A 39 16.40 -19.43 -1.56
CA ASN A 39 15.89 -19.02 -2.86
C ASN A 39 16.20 -17.53 -3.14
N SER A 40 15.92 -17.04 -4.35
CA SER A 40 16.18 -15.65 -4.72
C SER A 40 15.42 -14.65 -3.85
N VAL A 41 14.20 -14.97 -3.41
CA VAL A 41 13.41 -14.12 -2.51
C VAL A 41 14.05 -14.04 -1.11
N ASP A 42 14.57 -15.16 -0.61
CA ASP A 42 15.29 -15.20 0.68
C ASP A 42 16.58 -14.37 0.62
N LEU A 43 17.34 -14.48 -0.47
CA LEU A 43 18.58 -13.72 -0.67
C LEU A 43 18.32 -12.22 -0.76
N VAL A 44 17.26 -11.82 -1.47
CA VAL A 44 16.85 -10.42 -1.56
C VAL A 44 16.42 -9.91 -0.20
N THR A 45 15.58 -10.64 0.53
CA THR A 45 15.18 -10.31 1.90
C THR A 45 16.39 -10.13 2.85
N GLU A 46 17.42 -10.98 2.73
CA GLU A 46 18.63 -10.83 3.55
C GLU A 46 19.53 -9.67 3.07
N CYS A 47 19.57 -9.38 1.77
CA CYS A 47 20.27 -8.23 1.22
C CYS A 47 19.62 -6.92 1.67
N ASP A 48 18.30 -6.80 1.56
CA ASP A 48 17.49 -5.67 2.03
C ASP A 48 17.77 -5.38 3.52
N LYS A 49 17.66 -6.40 4.38
CA LYS A 49 17.98 -6.26 5.81
C LYS A 49 19.44 -5.88 6.07
N ALA A 50 20.39 -6.44 5.33
CA ALA A 50 21.80 -6.14 5.51
C ALA A 50 22.13 -4.70 5.10
N VAL A 51 21.57 -4.22 3.99
CA VAL A 51 21.70 -2.85 3.52
C VAL A 51 21.04 -1.90 4.51
N GLU A 52 19.80 -2.18 4.95
CA GLU A 52 19.12 -1.32 5.91
C GLU A 52 19.85 -1.28 7.26
N ALA A 53 20.36 -2.41 7.75
CA ALA A 53 21.15 -2.45 8.98
C ALA A 53 22.45 -1.63 8.86
N MET A 54 23.13 -1.70 7.71
CA MET A 54 24.33 -0.90 7.44
C MET A 54 23.99 0.60 7.44
N VAL A 55 22.91 0.98 6.74
CA VAL A 55 22.45 2.36 6.63
C VAL A 55 22.00 2.90 7.98
N PHE A 56 21.16 2.16 8.70
CA PHE A 56 20.71 2.49 10.04
C PHE A 56 21.88 2.72 11.00
N SER A 57 22.86 1.81 11.02
CA SER A 57 24.03 1.93 11.91
C SER A 57 24.83 3.19 11.60
N ALA A 58 25.13 3.44 10.32
CA ALA A 58 25.91 4.59 9.89
C ALA A 58 25.21 5.92 10.18
N LEU A 59 23.89 5.98 9.95
CA LEU A 59 23.09 7.17 10.22
C LEU A 59 22.94 7.43 11.72
N SER A 60 22.70 6.39 12.52
CA SER A 60 22.58 6.50 13.98
C SER A 60 23.89 6.96 14.64
N GLU A 61 25.04 6.56 14.09
CA GLU A 61 26.34 7.00 14.57
C GLU A 61 26.62 8.48 14.24
N LYS A 62 26.35 8.90 12.99
CA LYS A 62 26.67 10.27 12.54
C LYS A 62 25.62 11.31 12.96
N PHE A 63 24.35 10.91 13.01
CA PHE A 63 23.20 11.77 13.24
C PHE A 63 22.29 11.19 14.33
N PRO A 64 22.77 11.05 15.58
CA PRO A 64 22.06 10.34 16.65
C PRO A 64 20.71 10.97 17.05
N ASP A 65 20.50 12.25 16.72
CA ASP A 65 19.27 13.00 17.05
C ASP A 65 18.23 12.98 15.91
N VAL A 66 18.48 12.26 14.80
CA VAL A 66 17.59 12.16 13.65
C VAL A 66 16.87 10.81 13.68
N SER A 67 15.54 10.83 13.57
CA SER A 67 14.70 9.64 13.54
C SER A 67 14.98 8.79 12.28
N PHE A 68 14.57 7.51 12.32
CA PHE A 68 14.74 6.58 11.21
C PHE A 68 13.43 5.85 10.88
N MET A 69 13.14 5.73 9.59
CA MET A 69 12.03 4.96 9.03
C MET A 69 12.53 4.18 7.81
N GLY A 70 12.78 2.88 7.99
CA GLY A 70 13.15 1.96 6.90
C GLY A 70 12.00 1.03 6.53
N GLU A 71 12.05 0.45 5.33
CA GLU A 71 11.10 -0.57 4.86
C GLU A 71 11.12 -1.81 5.76
N GLU A 72 12.31 -2.35 6.03
CA GLU A 72 12.49 -3.65 6.69
C GLU A 72 12.25 -3.57 8.21
N THR A 73 12.54 -2.41 8.80
CA THR A 73 12.30 -2.14 10.22
C THR A 73 10.93 -1.52 10.51
N TYR A 74 10.13 -1.26 9.47
CA TYR A 74 8.78 -0.72 9.63
C TYR A 74 7.91 -1.64 10.49
N LYS A 75 7.22 -1.03 11.46
CA LYS A 75 6.21 -1.68 12.30
C LYS A 75 4.88 -0.97 12.16
N PRO A 76 3.75 -1.70 12.09
CA PRO A 76 2.42 -1.08 12.09
C PRO A 76 2.27 -0.08 13.24
N GLY A 77 2.00 1.18 12.90
CA GLY A 77 1.86 2.28 13.86
C GLY A 77 3.07 3.22 13.94
N MET A 78 4.19 2.92 13.27
CA MET A 78 5.22 3.93 12.99
C MET A 78 4.67 4.99 12.04
N THR A 79 4.87 6.26 12.38
CA THR A 79 4.43 7.41 11.60
C THR A 79 5.54 8.44 11.49
N LEU A 80 5.60 9.15 10.37
CA LEU A 80 6.49 10.28 10.20
C LEU A 80 6.03 11.42 11.12
N GLY A 81 6.93 12.01 11.90
CA GLY A 81 6.67 13.21 12.69
C GLY A 81 7.28 14.48 12.07
N PRO A 82 7.14 15.65 12.72
CA PRO A 82 7.75 16.88 12.25
C PRO A 82 9.28 16.92 12.44
N GLU A 83 9.81 16.07 13.32
CA GLU A 83 11.25 15.92 13.54
C GLU A 83 12.01 15.46 12.29
N PRO A 84 13.30 15.81 12.18
CA PRO A 84 14.16 15.24 11.15
C PRO A 84 14.09 13.71 11.17
N THR A 85 13.75 13.11 10.03
CA THR A 85 13.61 11.66 9.89
C THR A 85 14.26 11.20 8.60
N PHE A 86 15.21 10.29 8.70
CA PHE A 86 15.69 9.53 7.54
C PHE A 86 14.64 8.51 7.13
N ILE A 87 14.30 8.51 5.84
CA ILE A 87 13.33 7.60 5.24
C ILE A 87 14.07 6.80 4.17
N VAL A 88 14.15 5.48 4.35
CA VAL A 88 15.08 4.62 3.61
C VAL A 88 14.36 3.44 2.97
N ASP A 89 14.60 3.26 1.68
CA ASP A 89 14.34 2.00 0.97
C ASP A 89 15.70 1.39 0.65
N PRO A 90 16.06 0.24 1.24
CA PRO A 90 17.34 -0.41 0.97
C PRO A 90 17.46 -0.86 -0.50
N ILE A 91 16.38 -1.36 -1.11
CA ILE A 91 16.32 -1.80 -2.52
C ILE A 91 14.92 -1.55 -3.11
N ASP A 92 14.68 -0.34 -3.60
CA ASP A 92 13.49 -0.03 -4.39
C ASP A 92 13.63 -0.70 -5.77
N GLY A 93 12.56 -1.37 -6.18
CA GLY A 93 12.59 -2.27 -7.33
C GLY A 93 13.14 -3.65 -7.00
N THR A 94 12.85 -4.18 -5.82
CA THR A 94 13.11 -5.57 -5.38
C THR A 94 12.85 -6.61 -6.48
N THR A 95 11.72 -6.48 -7.21
CA THR A 95 11.39 -7.37 -8.34
C THR A 95 12.41 -7.25 -9.48
N ASN A 96 12.90 -6.05 -9.80
CA ASN A 96 13.94 -5.86 -10.78
C ASN A 96 15.26 -6.48 -10.33
N PHE A 97 15.63 -6.30 -9.05
CA PHE A 97 16.82 -6.89 -8.46
C PHE A 97 16.79 -8.43 -8.55
N VAL A 98 15.69 -9.06 -8.16
CA VAL A 98 15.49 -10.53 -8.27
C VAL A 98 15.69 -11.01 -9.71
N HIS A 99 15.23 -10.25 -10.70
CA HIS A 99 15.32 -10.62 -12.11
C HIS A 99 16.60 -10.17 -12.81
N GLY A 100 17.53 -9.49 -12.11
CA GLY A 100 18.71 -8.87 -12.72
C GLY A 100 18.36 -7.79 -13.75
N PHE A 101 17.14 -7.23 -13.69
CA PHE A 101 16.77 -6.09 -14.50
C PHE A 101 17.46 -4.85 -13.92
N PRO A 102 18.16 -4.03 -14.71
CA PRO A 102 19.13 -3.06 -14.20
C PRO A 102 18.48 -1.78 -13.66
N ASN A 103 17.26 -1.85 -13.12
CA ASN A 103 16.51 -0.74 -12.53
C ASN A 103 16.10 -1.05 -11.08
N ALA A 104 17.09 -1.31 -10.23
CA ALA A 104 16.91 -1.35 -8.79
C ALA A 104 17.86 -0.33 -8.15
N CYS A 105 17.45 0.28 -7.05
CA CYS A 105 18.21 1.36 -6.43
C CYS A 105 18.04 1.39 -4.91
N ILE A 106 19.03 1.96 -4.24
CA ILE A 106 18.85 2.43 -2.87
C ILE A 106 18.23 3.83 -2.90
N SER A 107 17.24 4.08 -2.04
CA SER A 107 16.57 5.37 -1.86
C SER A 107 16.80 5.89 -0.45
N LEU A 108 17.46 7.04 -0.33
CA LEU A 108 17.79 7.68 0.93
C LEU A 108 17.21 9.10 0.98
N GLY A 109 16.17 9.30 1.78
CA GLY A 109 15.53 10.59 1.99
C GLY A 109 15.76 11.14 3.39
N LEU A 110 15.78 12.47 3.52
CA LEU A 110 15.59 13.17 4.80
C LEU A 110 14.33 14.02 4.69
N ALA A 111 13.39 13.83 5.61
CA ALA A 111 12.24 14.69 5.78
C ALA A 111 12.38 15.55 7.04
N ILE A 112 11.99 16.83 6.96
CA ILE A 112 11.88 17.75 8.10
C ILE A 112 10.55 18.47 8.00
N ASN A 113 9.77 18.52 9.08
CA ASN A 113 8.41 19.06 9.11
C ASN A 113 7.55 18.48 7.99
N TYR A 114 7.60 17.15 7.81
CA TYR A 114 6.86 16.42 6.77
C TYR A 114 7.25 16.75 5.32
N VAL A 115 8.30 17.55 5.10
CA VAL A 115 8.76 17.95 3.76
C VAL A 115 10.07 17.23 3.43
N PRO A 116 10.20 16.59 2.25
CA PRO A 116 11.48 16.06 1.79
C PRO A 116 12.47 17.22 1.59
N VAL A 117 13.62 17.17 2.27
CA VAL A 117 14.63 18.24 2.23
C VAL A 117 15.96 17.80 1.63
N VAL A 118 16.27 16.50 1.66
CA VAL A 118 17.40 15.88 0.95
C VAL A 118 16.91 14.56 0.36
N GLY A 119 17.33 14.26 -0.86
CA GLY A 119 17.07 12.97 -1.49
C GLY A 119 18.28 12.49 -2.26
N VAL A 120 18.62 11.22 -2.11
CA VAL A 120 19.65 10.50 -2.86
C VAL A 120 19.05 9.18 -3.34
N VAL A 121 19.05 8.96 -4.65
CA VAL A 121 18.62 7.69 -5.27
C VAL A 121 19.78 7.18 -6.09
N TYR A 122 20.28 5.99 -5.79
CA TYR A 122 21.42 5.40 -6.49
C TYR A 122 21.08 4.02 -7.04
N ASN A 123 21.13 3.88 -8.35
CA ASN A 123 21.07 2.60 -9.04
C ASN A 123 22.50 2.10 -9.30
N PRO A 124 22.96 1.07 -8.55
CA PRO A 124 24.34 0.60 -8.65
C PRO A 124 24.61 -0.24 -9.91
N PHE A 125 23.57 -0.79 -10.56
CA PHE A 125 23.72 -1.60 -11.78
C PHE A 125 24.03 -0.74 -13.01
N GLN A 126 23.62 0.53 -12.98
CA GLN A 126 23.84 1.50 -14.06
C GLN A 126 24.84 2.60 -13.69
N ASP A 127 25.41 2.55 -12.47
CA ASP A 127 26.16 3.63 -11.84
C ASP A 127 25.45 4.98 -12.06
N LEU A 128 24.20 5.04 -11.62
CA LEU A 128 23.29 6.15 -11.89
C LEU A 128 22.81 6.74 -10.56
N LEU A 129 23.35 7.91 -10.23
CA LEU A 129 23.00 8.68 -9.03
C LEU A 129 22.08 9.84 -9.41
N PHE A 130 21.03 10.02 -8.64
CA PHE A 130 20.24 11.25 -8.58
C PHE A 130 20.32 11.80 -7.16
N ALA A 131 20.48 13.11 -7.02
CA ALA A 131 20.49 13.74 -5.71
C ALA A 131 19.93 15.17 -5.76
N GLY A 132 19.36 15.61 -4.64
CA GLY A 132 18.77 16.94 -4.51
C GLY A 132 18.78 17.43 -3.07
N ILE A 133 18.88 18.75 -2.92
CA ILE A 133 18.79 19.43 -1.63
C ILE A 133 17.80 20.57 -1.79
N LYS A 134 16.86 20.70 -0.85
CA LYS A 134 15.87 21.76 -0.86
C LYS A 134 16.49 23.15 -1.01
N GLY A 135 16.08 23.88 -2.04
CA GLY A 135 16.56 25.22 -2.36
C GLY A 135 17.93 25.29 -3.04
N GLN A 136 18.53 24.16 -3.42
CA GLN A 136 19.85 24.10 -4.07
C GLN A 136 19.84 23.38 -5.43
N GLY A 137 18.66 22.95 -5.88
CA GLY A 137 18.50 22.18 -7.11
C GLY A 137 18.82 20.70 -6.94
N SER A 138 18.54 19.95 -8.01
CA SER A 138 18.87 18.53 -8.11
C SER A 138 19.75 18.24 -9.31
N TYR A 139 20.42 17.10 -9.27
CA TYR A 139 21.37 16.70 -10.29
C TYR A 139 21.41 15.19 -10.46
N MET A 140 22.03 14.75 -11.55
CA MET A 140 22.39 13.36 -11.76
C MET A 140 23.86 13.18 -12.13
N ILE A 141 24.40 12.00 -11.83
CA ILE A 141 25.69 11.49 -12.28
C ILE A 141 25.43 10.11 -12.89
N ARG A 142 26.07 9.82 -14.03
CA ARG A 142 25.95 8.52 -14.72
C ARG A 142 27.34 8.02 -15.09
N ALA A 143 27.65 6.77 -14.74
CA ALA A 143 28.87 6.05 -15.13
C ALA A 143 30.16 6.87 -14.84
N GLY A 144 30.28 7.42 -13.63
CA GLY A 144 31.39 8.29 -13.22
C GLY A 144 31.53 9.60 -14.02
N GLY A 145 30.52 9.97 -14.81
CA GLY A 145 30.50 11.17 -15.63
C GLY A 145 30.33 12.48 -14.85
N PRO A 146 30.26 13.63 -15.54
CA PRO A 146 30.07 14.91 -14.87
C PRO A 146 28.69 15.02 -14.22
N LYS A 147 28.62 15.74 -13.11
CA LYS A 147 27.38 16.19 -12.49
C LYS A 147 26.58 17.05 -13.48
N ARG A 148 25.32 16.68 -13.71
CA ARG A 148 24.37 17.40 -14.58
C ARG A 148 23.14 17.82 -13.80
N SER A 149 22.81 19.10 -13.81
CA SER A 149 21.59 19.62 -13.18
C SER A 149 20.33 19.03 -13.83
N LEU A 150 19.27 18.90 -13.05
CA LEU A 150 17.94 18.49 -13.51
C LEU A 150 17.00 19.71 -13.58
N PRO A 151 16.06 19.75 -14.53
CA PRO A 151 15.88 18.78 -15.62
C PRO A 151 17.07 18.83 -16.60
N LEU A 152 17.27 17.76 -17.37
CA LEU A 152 18.45 17.65 -18.26
C LEU A 152 18.45 18.67 -19.39
N SER A 153 17.28 19.17 -19.78
CA SER A 153 17.15 20.27 -20.73
C SER A 153 17.30 21.60 -19.99
N SER A 154 18.18 22.48 -20.48
CA SER A 154 18.27 23.86 -19.99
C SER A 154 17.04 24.70 -20.35
N ASN A 155 16.26 24.27 -21.35
CA ASN A 155 15.01 24.90 -21.78
C ASN A 155 13.92 23.81 -21.85
N PRO A 156 13.33 23.39 -20.72
CA PRO A 156 12.26 22.40 -20.74
C PRO A 156 11.04 22.95 -21.49
N ALA A 157 10.43 22.13 -22.35
CA ALA A 157 9.23 22.51 -23.09
C ALA A 157 8.04 22.68 -22.13
N ALA A 158 7.11 23.57 -22.48
CA ALA A 158 5.82 23.65 -21.81
C ALA A 158 5.09 22.29 -21.87
N LEU A 159 4.31 21.99 -20.84
CA LEU A 159 3.41 20.85 -20.86
C LEU A 159 2.11 21.24 -21.55
N HIS A 160 1.60 20.33 -22.39
CA HIS A 160 0.32 20.49 -23.05
C HIS A 160 -0.65 19.42 -22.52
N LYS A 161 -1.50 18.88 -23.38
CA LYS A 161 -2.46 17.84 -23.03
C LYS A 161 -1.80 16.46 -22.97
N LEU A 162 -2.53 15.49 -22.41
CA LEU A 162 -2.06 14.10 -22.26
C LEU A 162 -1.60 13.48 -23.59
N ASP A 163 -2.19 13.86 -24.72
CA ASP A 163 -1.83 13.36 -26.05
C ASP A 163 -0.38 13.63 -26.48
N THR A 164 0.31 14.54 -25.78
CA THR A 164 1.73 14.86 -25.99
C THR A 164 2.64 14.35 -24.89
N ALA A 165 2.09 13.70 -23.86
CA ALA A 165 2.82 13.28 -22.68
C ALA A 165 3.41 11.87 -22.82
N LEU A 166 4.60 11.66 -22.26
CA LEU A 166 5.11 10.34 -21.91
C LEU A 166 4.76 10.04 -20.45
N VAL A 167 3.96 8.99 -20.24
CA VAL A 167 3.38 8.67 -18.92
C VAL A 167 4.06 7.44 -18.31
N GLY A 168 4.74 7.64 -17.19
CA GLY A 168 5.17 6.60 -16.29
C GLY A 168 3.97 6.01 -15.53
N PHE A 169 3.90 4.69 -15.48
CA PHE A 169 2.82 3.97 -14.84
C PHE A 169 3.30 2.59 -14.37
N GLU A 170 2.95 2.24 -13.13
CA GLU A 170 3.19 0.90 -12.60
C GLU A 170 1.88 0.16 -12.38
N CYS A 171 1.88 -1.11 -12.74
CA CYS A 171 0.75 -2.00 -12.51
C CYS A 171 0.53 -2.30 -11.01
N GLY A 172 1.41 -1.84 -10.11
CA GLY A 172 1.35 -2.01 -8.65
C GLY A 172 1.74 -3.41 -8.16
N SER A 173 1.42 -3.70 -6.89
CA SER A 173 1.50 -5.03 -6.24
C SER A 173 0.11 -5.69 -6.00
N ASP A 174 -0.99 -5.07 -6.45
CA ASP A 174 -2.33 -5.66 -6.50
C ASP A 174 -2.82 -5.81 -7.96
N ARG A 175 -2.99 -7.03 -8.56
CA ARG A 175 -3.47 -7.19 -9.99
C ARG A 175 -4.98 -7.29 -9.96
N THR A 176 -5.59 -6.88 -8.85
CA THR A 176 -7.01 -6.73 -8.75
C THR A 176 -7.45 -5.67 -7.78
N GLY A 177 -8.75 -5.42 -7.82
CA GLY A 177 -9.43 -4.53 -6.91
C GLY A 177 -10.01 -3.42 -7.73
N PRO A 178 -10.87 -2.60 -7.12
CA PRO A 178 -11.19 -1.31 -7.70
C PRO A 178 -9.92 -0.53 -8.09
N ASN A 179 -8.82 -0.70 -7.35
CA ASN A 179 -7.54 -0.05 -7.65
C ASN A 179 -6.86 -0.59 -8.91
N TYR A 180 -6.83 -1.91 -9.13
CA TYR A 180 -6.28 -2.47 -10.36
C TYR A 180 -7.16 -2.17 -11.57
N GLU A 181 -8.50 -2.27 -11.45
CA GLU A 181 -9.39 -1.92 -12.58
C GLU A 181 -9.27 -0.46 -12.96
N LEU A 182 -9.11 0.41 -11.96
CA LEU A 182 -8.83 1.80 -12.21
C LEU A 182 -7.49 1.94 -12.95
N LYS A 183 -6.44 1.23 -12.52
CA LYS A 183 -5.14 1.21 -13.18
C LYS A 183 -5.20 0.68 -14.63
N VAL A 184 -5.89 -0.43 -14.89
CA VAL A 184 -6.06 -1.01 -16.23
C VAL A 184 -6.92 -0.12 -17.12
N ASP A 185 -8.04 0.39 -16.62
CA ASP A 185 -8.87 1.31 -17.39
C ASP A 185 -8.13 2.64 -17.64
N MET A 186 -7.32 3.13 -16.69
CA MET A 186 -6.44 4.26 -16.92
C MET A 186 -5.41 3.95 -18.00
N PHE A 187 -4.75 2.78 -17.96
CA PHE A 187 -3.85 2.38 -19.04
C PHE A 187 -4.56 2.37 -20.40
N ARG A 188 -5.75 1.77 -20.49
CA ARG A 188 -6.58 1.76 -21.71
C ARG A 188 -6.93 3.19 -22.15
N LYS A 189 -7.43 4.03 -21.25
CA LYS A 189 -7.79 5.43 -21.55
C LYS A 189 -6.60 6.26 -21.96
N LEU A 190 -5.44 6.09 -21.34
CA LEU A 190 -4.25 6.84 -21.71
C LEU A 190 -3.75 6.42 -23.10
N THR A 191 -3.73 5.11 -23.39
CA THR A 191 -3.09 4.56 -24.60
C THR A 191 -4.00 4.46 -25.83
N ALA A 192 -5.30 4.30 -25.65
CA ALA A 192 -6.24 4.18 -26.76
C ALA A 192 -6.32 5.47 -27.59
N SER A 193 -6.74 5.32 -28.85
CA SER A 193 -6.96 6.44 -29.76
C SER A 193 -8.04 7.39 -29.21
N LYS A 194 -8.02 8.65 -29.63
CA LYS A 194 -9.08 9.60 -29.27
C LYS A 194 -10.46 9.19 -29.82
N GLU A 195 -10.49 8.50 -30.95
CA GLU A 195 -11.72 7.98 -31.57
C GLU A 195 -12.35 6.88 -30.70
N ASP A 196 -11.54 6.08 -30.01
CA ASP A 196 -11.98 5.04 -29.07
C ASP A 196 -12.20 5.57 -27.64
N GLY A 197 -12.24 6.89 -27.46
CA GLY A 197 -12.42 7.54 -26.16
C GLY A 197 -11.20 7.51 -25.24
N GLY A 198 -10.00 7.35 -25.82
CA GLY A 198 -8.72 7.50 -25.11
C GLY A 198 -8.07 8.88 -25.29
N HIS A 199 -6.89 9.05 -24.69
CA HIS A 199 -6.10 10.28 -24.73
C HIS A 199 -4.94 10.19 -25.73
N MET A 200 -4.58 8.99 -26.20
CA MET A 200 -3.49 8.75 -27.13
C MET A 200 -2.18 9.41 -26.68
N VAL A 201 -1.77 9.14 -25.43
CA VAL A 201 -0.47 9.59 -24.90
C VAL A 201 0.65 9.13 -25.83
N HIS A 202 1.74 9.89 -25.91
CA HIS A 202 2.85 9.56 -26.83
C HIS A 202 3.42 8.16 -26.60
N ALA A 203 3.57 7.77 -25.34
CA ALA A 203 3.80 6.39 -24.92
C ALA A 203 3.69 6.26 -23.40
N THR A 204 3.77 5.02 -22.92
CA THR A 204 3.90 4.71 -21.49
C THR A 204 5.27 4.13 -21.15
N ARG A 205 5.70 4.23 -19.89
CA ARG A 205 6.89 3.57 -19.34
C ARG A 205 6.58 2.96 -17.97
N ALA A 206 7.29 1.90 -17.63
CA ALA A 206 7.27 1.27 -16.31
C ALA A 206 8.72 0.87 -16.00
N LEU A 207 9.39 1.59 -15.09
CA LEU A 207 10.77 1.28 -14.74
C LEU A 207 10.88 0.19 -13.67
N GLY A 208 9.78 -0.13 -12.97
CA GLY A 208 9.71 -1.14 -11.92
C GLY A 208 10.29 -0.71 -10.57
N SER A 209 10.59 0.59 -10.41
CA SER A 209 11.03 1.24 -9.17
C SER A 209 10.37 2.61 -9.11
N ALA A 210 9.69 2.91 -8.00
CA ALA A 210 9.01 4.18 -7.83
C ALA A 210 10.01 5.34 -7.76
N ALA A 211 11.11 5.17 -7.04
CA ALA A 211 12.17 6.16 -6.91
C ALA A 211 12.80 6.50 -8.27
N LEU A 212 13.10 5.49 -9.11
CA LEU A 212 13.63 5.71 -10.46
C LEU A 212 12.60 6.32 -11.42
N ASN A 213 11.32 5.94 -11.33
CA ASN A 213 10.25 6.57 -12.09
C ASN A 213 10.16 8.07 -11.77
N ILE A 214 10.18 8.43 -10.49
CA ILE A 214 10.15 9.83 -10.04
C ILE A 214 11.41 10.57 -10.52
N CYS A 215 12.59 9.98 -10.41
CA CYS A 215 13.85 10.59 -10.88
C CYS A 215 13.87 10.80 -12.40
N ALA A 216 13.27 9.90 -13.18
CA ALA A 216 13.14 10.07 -14.61
C ALA A 216 12.15 11.19 -14.98
N VAL A 217 11.07 11.39 -14.20
CA VAL A 217 10.22 12.59 -14.32
C VAL A 217 11.02 13.85 -13.97
N ALA A 218 11.80 13.84 -12.88
CA ALA A 218 12.66 14.97 -12.49
C ALA A 218 13.68 15.32 -13.59
N ALA A 219 14.26 14.33 -14.25
CA ALA A 219 15.18 14.52 -15.36
C ALA A 219 14.54 15.07 -16.63
N GLY A 220 13.20 15.11 -16.72
CA GLY A 220 12.45 15.44 -17.92
C GLY A 220 12.47 14.33 -18.96
N GLN A 221 12.77 13.09 -18.55
CA GLN A 221 12.73 11.90 -19.40
C GLN A 221 11.32 11.32 -19.51
N MET A 222 10.45 11.61 -18.53
CA MET A 222 9.01 11.36 -18.53
C MET A 222 8.28 12.65 -18.16
N ASP A 223 7.05 12.84 -18.65
CA ASP A 223 6.25 14.01 -18.33
C ASP A 223 5.47 13.81 -17.03
N ILE A 224 4.93 12.60 -16.82
CA ILE A 224 4.08 12.22 -15.70
C ILE A 224 4.53 10.88 -15.12
N TYR A 225 4.36 10.66 -13.83
CA TYR A 225 4.33 9.33 -13.21
C TYR A 225 3.11 9.19 -12.30
N TRP A 226 2.31 8.14 -12.45
CA TRP A 226 1.15 7.89 -11.56
C TRP A 226 1.21 6.51 -10.94
N GLU A 227 1.14 6.45 -9.62
CA GLU A 227 1.05 5.19 -8.90
C GLU A 227 0.26 5.29 -7.58
N GLY A 228 -0.56 4.28 -7.31
CA GLY A 228 -1.10 3.98 -5.99
C GLY A 228 -0.48 2.73 -5.41
N GLY A 229 -0.08 2.79 -4.13
CA GLY A 229 0.56 1.73 -3.37
C GLY A 229 2.02 1.98 -2.95
N CYS A 230 2.62 3.15 -3.17
CA CYS A 230 4.04 3.39 -2.84
C CYS A 230 4.24 3.85 -1.39
N TRP A 231 5.22 3.36 -0.64
CA TRP A 231 5.44 3.78 0.75
C TRP A 231 6.21 5.11 0.83
N ALA A 232 6.43 5.59 2.05
CA ALA A 232 7.21 6.82 2.27
C ALA A 232 8.63 6.68 1.73
N TRP A 233 9.23 5.50 1.89
CA TRP A 233 10.58 5.17 1.46
C TRP A 233 10.73 5.10 -0.08
N ASP A 234 9.70 4.62 -0.78
CA ASP A 234 9.61 4.62 -2.25
C ASP A 234 9.68 6.02 -2.87
N VAL A 235 9.20 7.05 -2.16
CA VAL A 235 8.97 8.38 -2.75
C VAL A 235 9.78 9.51 -2.14
N CYS A 236 10.22 9.42 -0.87
CA CYS A 236 10.76 10.58 -0.15
C CYS A 236 11.97 11.19 -0.86
N ALA A 237 12.96 10.36 -1.22
CA ALA A 237 14.16 10.82 -1.90
C ALA A 237 13.84 11.37 -3.30
N GLY A 238 13.08 10.62 -4.09
CA GLY A 238 12.66 11.01 -5.43
C GLY A 238 11.85 12.31 -5.44
N TRP A 239 11.00 12.54 -4.43
CA TRP A 239 10.19 13.74 -4.31
C TRP A 239 11.06 14.99 -4.10
N CYS A 240 12.06 14.95 -3.21
CA CYS A 240 13.01 16.06 -3.07
C CYS A 240 13.68 16.38 -4.42
N ILE A 241 14.16 15.34 -5.12
CA ILE A 241 14.82 15.46 -6.42
C ILE A 241 13.88 16.08 -7.47
N LEU A 242 12.62 15.64 -7.52
CA LEU A 242 11.58 16.15 -8.42
C LEU A 242 11.28 17.63 -8.19
N THR A 243 11.01 18.01 -6.94
CA THR A 243 10.68 19.39 -6.58
C THR A 243 11.83 20.33 -6.93
N GLU A 244 13.06 19.92 -6.66
CA GLU A 244 14.26 20.71 -6.96
C GLU A 244 14.60 20.76 -8.46
N ALA A 245 14.03 19.86 -9.27
CA ALA A 245 14.02 19.96 -10.73
C ALA A 245 12.86 20.83 -11.26
N GLY A 246 12.11 21.51 -10.38
CA GLY A 246 10.93 22.30 -10.73
C GLY A 246 9.67 21.48 -11.02
N GLY A 247 9.71 20.16 -10.78
CA GLY A 247 8.54 19.29 -10.89
C GLY A 247 7.57 19.44 -9.72
N ARG A 248 6.40 18.81 -9.85
CA ARG A 248 5.34 18.83 -8.83
C ARG A 248 4.91 17.41 -8.50
N MET A 249 4.77 17.13 -7.21
CA MET A 249 4.10 15.94 -6.70
C MET A 249 2.70 16.34 -6.24
N VAL A 250 1.67 15.63 -6.71
CA VAL A 250 0.29 15.75 -6.23
C VAL A 250 -0.26 14.37 -5.88
N GLY A 251 -1.39 14.29 -5.19
CA GLY A 251 -2.04 13.04 -4.85
C GLY A 251 -2.51 12.31 -6.12
N GLY A 252 -2.45 10.99 -6.09
CA GLY A 252 -2.88 10.18 -7.23
C GLY A 252 -4.41 10.13 -7.43
N ASN A 253 -5.19 10.84 -6.61
CA ASN A 253 -6.64 11.00 -6.76
C ASN A 253 -7.00 12.47 -7.07
N PRO A 254 -8.14 12.72 -7.74
CA PRO A 254 -8.58 14.08 -8.08
C PRO A 254 -8.71 15.03 -6.89
N GLY A 255 -8.17 16.24 -7.06
CA GLY A 255 -8.34 17.35 -6.11
C GLY A 255 -7.32 17.39 -4.97
N ASP A 256 -6.40 16.42 -4.92
CA ASP A 256 -5.39 16.32 -3.87
C ASP A 256 -4.07 16.99 -4.32
N TRP A 257 -4.01 18.32 -4.21
CA TRP A 257 -2.90 19.13 -4.74
C TRP A 257 -1.65 19.14 -3.88
N ASP A 258 -1.81 18.89 -2.58
CA ASP A 258 -0.75 18.99 -1.58
C ASP A 258 -0.72 17.69 -0.77
N PRO A 259 -0.40 16.57 -1.43
CA PRO A 259 -0.18 15.33 -0.73
C PRO A 259 0.98 15.51 0.24
N ALA A 260 1.00 14.76 1.32
CA ALA A 260 2.21 14.71 2.12
C ALA A 260 3.04 13.44 1.78
N ILE A 261 4.10 13.04 2.52
CA ILE A 261 4.99 11.89 2.18
C ILE A 261 4.47 10.46 2.41
N GLU A 262 3.92 10.09 3.57
CA GLU A 262 3.39 8.72 3.91
C GLU A 262 2.13 8.33 3.17
N CYS A 263 2.03 8.96 2.04
CA CYS A 263 0.95 9.19 1.18
C CYS A 263 0.56 7.85 0.75
N ARG A 264 1.02 7.36 -0.38
CA ARG A 264 0.69 6.09 -1.02
C ARG A 264 0.02 6.22 -2.39
N LYS A 265 -0.60 7.36 -2.75
CA LYS A 265 -1.10 7.66 -4.11
C LYS A 265 -0.39 8.91 -4.60
N TYR A 266 0.32 8.79 -5.70
CA TYR A 266 1.13 9.87 -6.20
C TYR A 266 0.86 10.07 -7.68
N LEU A 267 0.89 11.34 -8.08
CA LEU A 267 0.98 11.80 -9.44
C LEU A 267 2.12 12.82 -9.50
N CYS A 268 3.20 12.47 -10.16
CA CYS A 268 4.36 13.34 -10.37
C CYS A 268 4.26 13.97 -11.75
N VAL A 269 4.61 15.24 -11.88
CA VAL A 269 4.72 15.93 -13.17
C VAL A 269 6.05 16.65 -13.24
N ARG A 270 6.75 16.55 -14.36
CA ARG A 270 8.09 17.15 -14.53
C ARG A 270 8.06 18.67 -14.44
N GLY A 271 9.25 19.26 -14.26
CA GLY A 271 9.42 20.71 -14.38
C GLY A 271 9.15 21.22 -15.78
N ALA A 272 8.42 22.34 -15.86
CA ALA A 272 8.05 22.99 -17.11
C ALA A 272 7.75 24.49 -16.87
N PRO A 273 7.92 25.36 -17.89
CA PRO A 273 7.59 26.78 -17.76
C PRO A 273 6.09 27.05 -17.62
N SER A 274 5.23 26.10 -18.04
CA SER A 274 3.77 26.16 -17.87
C SER A 274 3.14 24.78 -18.12
N GLY A 275 1.87 24.61 -17.74
CA GLY A 275 1.03 23.46 -18.12
C GLY A 275 0.92 22.31 -17.11
N GLN A 276 1.65 22.37 -15.97
CA GLN A 276 1.59 21.31 -14.95
C GLN A 276 0.17 21.10 -14.40
N GLU A 277 -0.51 22.17 -13.97
CA GLU A 277 -1.86 22.08 -13.37
C GLU A 277 -2.89 21.55 -14.36
N MET A 278 -2.87 22.06 -15.60
CA MET A 278 -3.75 21.60 -16.68
C MET A 278 -3.58 20.11 -16.95
N LEU A 279 -2.34 19.62 -17.01
CA LEU A 279 -2.03 18.21 -17.26
C LEU A 279 -2.46 17.32 -16.10
N ILE A 280 -2.30 17.79 -14.86
CA ILE A 280 -2.76 17.11 -13.64
C ILE A 280 -4.29 16.97 -13.66
N GLU A 281 -5.01 18.07 -13.92
CA GLU A 281 -6.47 18.07 -13.98
C GLU A 281 -7.00 17.18 -15.10
N GLU A 282 -6.34 17.18 -16.27
CA GLU A 282 -6.70 16.29 -17.38
C GLU A 282 -6.48 14.82 -16.99
N PHE A 283 -5.36 14.50 -16.34
CA PHE A 283 -5.08 13.15 -15.85
C PHE A 283 -6.14 12.68 -14.85
N TRP A 284 -6.49 13.51 -13.88
CA TRP A 284 -7.54 13.22 -12.91
C TRP A 284 -8.91 13.11 -13.56
N SER A 285 -9.21 13.94 -14.58
CA SER A 285 -10.46 13.83 -15.35
C SER A 285 -10.57 12.48 -16.07
N ALA A 286 -9.46 11.97 -16.62
CA ALA A 286 -9.41 10.65 -17.25
C ALA A 286 -9.82 9.50 -16.31
N MET A 287 -9.65 9.66 -14.99
CA MET A 287 -10.10 8.69 -13.99
C MET A 287 -11.63 8.51 -13.97
N GLY A 288 -12.39 9.46 -14.53
CA GLY A 288 -13.84 9.35 -14.74
C GLY A 288 -14.63 9.30 -13.43
N GLY A 289 -14.23 10.10 -12.43
CA GLY A 289 -14.87 10.17 -11.11
C GLY A 289 -14.54 9.00 -10.17
N ARG A 290 -13.72 8.04 -10.61
CA ARG A 290 -13.24 6.94 -9.75
C ARG A 290 -11.99 7.36 -8.97
N LYS A 291 -11.76 6.67 -7.85
CA LYS A 291 -10.64 6.90 -6.92
C LYS A 291 -10.17 5.57 -6.33
N LEU A 292 -9.01 5.56 -5.68
CA LEU A 292 -8.45 4.40 -4.96
C LEU A 292 -9.00 4.31 -3.47
N VAL A 293 -9.45 3.15 -2.87
CA VAL A 293 -10.40 2.99 -1.67
C VAL A 293 -10.15 1.92 -0.50
N CYS A 294 -10.97 1.82 0.63
CA CYS A 294 -10.94 0.91 1.89
C CYS A 294 -12.33 0.37 2.48
N ARG A 295 -12.47 -0.80 3.24
CA ARG A 295 -13.73 -1.67 3.36
C ARG A 295 -14.55 -1.99 4.70
N ARG A 296 -14.04 -2.17 5.95
CA ARG A 296 -14.82 -2.77 7.11
C ARG A 296 -15.93 -1.93 7.77
N VAL A 297 -15.67 -0.65 8.09
CA VAL A 297 -16.60 0.22 8.86
C VAL A 297 -17.89 0.54 8.10
N HIS A 298 -17.84 0.54 6.77
CA HIS A 298 -18.98 0.78 5.91
C HIS A 298 -20.09 -0.29 6.03
N ALA A 299 -19.75 -1.53 6.41
CA ALA A 299 -20.75 -2.58 6.62
C ALA A 299 -21.66 -2.27 7.84
N VAL A 300 -21.08 -1.81 8.95
CA VAL A 300 -21.82 -1.45 10.17
C VAL A 300 -22.71 -0.22 9.95
N LEU A 301 -22.19 0.80 9.26
CA LEU A 301 -22.93 2.04 8.99
C LEU A 301 -24.19 1.78 8.15
N ARG A 302 -24.10 0.89 7.15
CA ARG A 302 -25.24 0.49 6.32
C ARG A 302 -26.34 -0.20 7.12
N GLU A 303 -25.96 -1.16 7.96
CA GLU A 303 -26.93 -1.91 8.79
C GLU A 303 -27.61 -1.04 9.85
N LEU A 304 -26.90 -0.05 10.41
CA LEU A 304 -27.50 0.89 11.36
C LEU A 304 -28.38 1.95 10.69
N GLY A 305 -28.27 2.14 9.37
CA GLY A 305 -28.92 3.23 8.65
C GLY A 305 -28.45 4.60 9.13
N THR A 306 -27.24 4.69 9.68
CA THR A 306 -26.71 5.92 10.26
C THR A 306 -26.12 6.79 9.17
N GLU A 307 -26.67 7.99 8.99
CA GLU A 307 -26.06 9.01 8.14
C GLU A 307 -24.72 9.45 8.73
N VAL A 308 -23.68 9.46 7.91
CA VAL A 308 -22.34 9.89 8.28
C VAL A 308 -21.84 10.93 7.28
N GLU A 309 -21.11 11.91 7.81
CA GLU A 309 -20.25 12.73 6.99
C GLU A 309 -18.96 11.95 6.71
N GLU A 310 -18.78 11.51 5.46
CA GLU A 310 -17.59 10.80 5.05
C GLU A 310 -16.52 11.77 4.56
N VAL A 311 -15.42 11.84 5.30
CA VAL A 311 -14.20 12.51 4.84
C VAL A 311 -13.22 11.46 4.34
N THR A 312 -12.94 11.48 3.03
CA THR A 312 -11.96 10.56 2.45
C THR A 312 -10.57 11.03 2.83
N ILE A 313 -9.91 10.26 3.69
CA ILE A 313 -8.51 10.43 3.98
C ILE A 313 -7.75 9.66 2.92
N ASP A 314 -7.02 10.41 2.12
CA ASP A 314 -6.13 9.85 1.14
C ASP A 314 -5.06 9.07 1.95
N LEU A 315 -5.20 7.73 2.04
CA LEU A 315 -4.28 6.78 2.72
C LEU A 315 -2.86 6.71 2.16
N ASN A 316 -2.71 7.69 1.33
CA ASN A 316 -2.20 7.82 0.04
C ASN A 316 -1.79 9.32 -0.11
N THR A 317 -1.88 10.20 0.95
CA THR A 317 -1.18 11.48 1.38
C THR A 317 -0.86 11.50 2.93
N PRO A 318 0.13 12.24 3.53
CA PRO A 318 -0.01 12.47 4.96
C PRO A 318 -1.20 13.24 5.30
N ARG A 319 -1.73 12.74 6.40
CA ARG A 319 -3.09 12.99 6.70
C ARG A 319 -3.12 14.46 7.10
N PRO A 320 -4.15 15.20 6.68
CA PRO A 320 -4.22 16.62 6.95
C PRO A 320 -3.96 16.92 8.42
N ASP A 321 -3.32 18.05 8.76
CA ASP A 321 -3.04 18.42 10.15
C ASP A 321 -4.28 18.34 11.06
N TRP A 322 -5.44 18.69 10.50
CA TRP A 322 -6.70 18.57 11.21
C TRP A 322 -7.05 17.10 11.50
N TYR A 323 -6.76 16.17 10.59
CA TYR A 323 -6.98 14.74 10.78
C TYR A 323 -5.89 14.10 11.66
N LEU A 324 -4.63 14.51 11.58
CA LEU A 324 -3.59 13.98 12.48
C LEU A 324 -3.75 14.48 13.92
N LYS A 325 -4.27 15.71 14.10
CA LYS A 325 -4.76 16.18 15.41
C LYS A 325 -5.87 15.29 15.97
N ILE A 326 -6.59 14.60 15.09
CA ILE A 326 -7.67 13.68 15.43
C ILE A 326 -7.10 12.26 15.64
N ASN A 327 -6.50 11.64 14.62
CA ASN A 327 -5.83 10.35 14.68
C ASN A 327 -4.34 10.48 14.36
N PRO A 328 -3.47 10.59 15.39
CA PRO A 328 -2.02 10.70 15.22
C PRO A 328 -1.38 9.51 14.50
N LYS A 329 -2.01 8.32 14.49
CA LYS A 329 -1.50 7.13 13.79
C LYS A 329 -1.70 7.19 12.27
N GLY A 330 -2.49 8.14 11.76
CA GLY A 330 -2.79 8.29 10.32
C GLY A 330 -3.57 7.13 9.68
N GLN A 331 -3.92 6.10 10.44
CA GLN A 331 -4.67 4.95 9.96
C GLN A 331 -6.10 5.36 9.59
N VAL A 332 -6.68 4.66 8.61
CA VAL A 332 -8.10 4.77 8.29
C VAL A 332 -8.73 3.39 8.44
N PRO A 333 -10.00 3.31 8.83
CA PRO A 333 -10.92 4.41 9.11
C PRO A 333 -10.67 5.10 10.48
N THR A 334 -11.12 6.35 10.65
CA THR A 334 -11.26 7.04 11.94
C THR A 334 -12.68 7.58 12.08
N LEU A 335 -13.25 7.43 13.26
CA LEU A 335 -14.54 8.01 13.62
C LEU A 335 -14.35 9.16 14.60
N VAL A 336 -15.01 10.28 14.31
CA VAL A 336 -15.16 11.42 15.22
C VAL A 336 -16.62 11.53 15.60
N HIS A 337 -16.93 11.50 16.90
CA HIS A 337 -18.30 11.59 17.38
C HIS A 337 -18.37 12.20 18.79
N ASP A 338 -19.18 13.26 18.97
CA ASP A 338 -19.30 14.02 20.23
C ASP A 338 -17.94 14.43 20.84
N GLY A 339 -16.97 14.81 19.98
CA GLY A 339 -15.61 15.15 20.38
C GLY A 339 -14.72 13.95 20.78
N LYS A 340 -15.24 12.72 20.72
CA LYS A 340 -14.47 11.49 20.91
C LYS A 340 -13.93 10.97 19.57
N ILE A 341 -12.71 10.44 19.60
CA ILE A 341 -11.99 9.94 18.41
C ILE A 341 -11.65 8.46 18.58
N ILE A 342 -11.85 7.67 17.51
CA ILE A 342 -11.69 6.21 17.51
C ILE A 342 -11.07 5.78 16.18
N THR A 343 -10.05 4.92 16.20
CA THR A 343 -9.12 4.74 15.07
C THR A 343 -8.94 3.31 14.57
N GLU A 344 -9.35 2.31 15.35
CA GLU A 344 -9.27 0.91 14.95
C GLU A 344 -10.61 0.48 14.35
N SER A 345 -10.59 -0.17 13.18
CA SER A 345 -11.83 -0.50 12.44
C SER A 345 -12.83 -1.36 13.23
N ASP A 346 -12.34 -2.27 14.09
CA ASP A 346 -13.15 -3.10 14.97
C ASP A 346 -13.71 -2.32 16.17
N THR A 347 -12.91 -1.42 16.73
CA THR A 347 -13.30 -0.55 17.84
C THR A 347 -14.30 0.52 17.39
N ILE A 348 -14.15 1.05 16.17
CA ILE A 348 -15.12 1.96 15.53
C ILE A 348 -16.45 1.23 15.32
N ALA A 349 -16.41 0.02 14.75
CA ALA A 349 -17.58 -0.81 14.56
C ALA A 349 -18.31 -1.10 15.88
N GLN A 350 -17.59 -1.53 16.92
CA GLN A 350 -18.15 -1.77 18.25
C GLN A 350 -18.74 -0.51 18.87
N TYR A 351 -18.05 0.63 18.75
CA TYR A 351 -18.53 1.90 19.27
C TYR A 351 -19.85 2.32 18.62
N LEU A 352 -19.96 2.22 17.29
CA LEU A 352 -21.19 2.57 16.57
C LEU A 352 -22.37 1.71 17.04
N VAL A 353 -22.14 0.42 17.26
CA VAL A 353 -23.16 -0.51 17.76
C VAL A 353 -23.52 -0.25 19.22
N ASP A 354 -22.58 0.21 20.06
CA ASP A 354 -22.83 0.47 21.49
C ASP A 354 -23.65 1.74 21.76
N ARG A 355 -23.94 2.53 20.72
CA ARG A 355 -24.70 3.79 20.86
C ARG A 355 -26.20 3.61 20.92
N GLN A 356 -26.70 2.58 20.29
CA GLN A 356 -28.13 2.30 20.21
C GLN A 356 -28.35 0.81 20.19
N SER A 357 -29.45 0.37 20.80
CA SER A 357 -29.88 -1.01 20.63
C SER A 357 -30.12 -1.25 19.13
N SER A 358 -29.51 -2.31 18.59
CA SER A 358 -29.61 -2.67 17.18
C SER A 358 -29.58 -4.18 17.03
N HIS A 359 -29.90 -4.67 15.84
CA HIS A 359 -29.75 -6.09 15.56
C HIS A 359 -28.28 -6.52 15.45
N LEU A 360 -27.33 -5.57 15.36
CA LEU A 360 -25.91 -5.89 15.26
C LEU A 360 -25.35 -6.44 16.57
N ALA A 361 -25.71 -5.86 17.72
CA ALA A 361 -25.49 -6.43 19.04
C ALA A 361 -26.41 -5.74 20.07
N LYS A 362 -26.79 -6.47 21.13
CA LYS A 362 -27.41 -5.89 22.33
C LYS A 362 -26.48 -4.87 22.98
N LEU A 363 -26.95 -3.91 23.76
CA LEU A 363 -26.17 -3.04 24.66
C LEU A 363 -25.64 -3.79 25.88
N ALA A 364 -24.50 -3.35 26.47
CA ALA A 364 -23.89 -4.07 27.60
C ALA A 364 -24.73 -3.98 28.89
N SER A 365 -25.60 -2.97 28.95
CA SER A 365 -26.61 -2.78 30.00
C SER A 365 -27.85 -3.64 29.79
N GLU A 366 -28.10 -4.17 28.59
CA GLU A 366 -29.22 -5.04 28.31
C GLU A 366 -28.97 -6.45 28.86
N GLU A 367 -30.05 -7.14 29.19
CA GLU A 367 -29.99 -8.49 29.72
C GLU A 367 -29.29 -9.44 28.73
N GLY A 368 -28.21 -10.07 29.21
CA GLY A 368 -27.34 -10.94 28.42
C GLY A 368 -26.40 -10.21 27.44
N GLY A 369 -26.40 -8.88 27.39
CA GLY A 369 -25.62 -8.10 26.42
C GLY A 369 -24.10 -8.14 26.62
N LYS A 370 -23.62 -8.28 27.87
CA LYS A 370 -22.19 -8.50 28.15
C LYS A 370 -21.73 -9.87 27.64
N ALA A 371 -22.45 -10.92 28.02
CA ALA A 371 -22.15 -12.28 27.59
C ALA A 371 -22.20 -12.43 26.05
N GLN A 372 -23.16 -11.76 25.38
CA GLN A 372 -23.22 -11.75 23.92
C GLN A 372 -21.97 -11.11 23.28
N ARG A 373 -21.51 -9.96 23.80
CA ARG A 373 -20.30 -9.30 23.30
C ARG A 373 -19.04 -10.13 23.53
N GLU A 374 -18.90 -10.72 24.71
CA GLU A 374 -17.78 -11.60 25.01
C GLU A 374 -17.74 -12.78 24.04
N ALA A 375 -18.89 -13.38 23.73
CA ALA A 375 -19.00 -14.41 22.72
C ALA A 375 -18.63 -13.91 21.32
N TYR A 376 -19.04 -12.70 20.93
CA TYR A 376 -18.70 -12.12 19.63
C TYR A 376 -17.19 -11.88 19.49
N LEU A 377 -16.58 -11.26 20.49
CA LEU A 377 -15.14 -11.00 20.51
C LEU A 377 -14.32 -12.29 20.51
N ALA A 378 -14.73 -13.27 21.31
CA ALA A 378 -14.11 -14.59 21.33
C ALA A 378 -14.18 -15.25 19.95
N PHE A 379 -15.35 -15.24 19.31
CA PHE A 379 -15.51 -15.83 17.99
C PHE A 379 -14.69 -15.09 16.92
N VAL A 380 -14.71 -13.75 16.89
CA VAL A 380 -13.93 -12.96 15.91
C VAL A 380 -12.43 -13.24 16.06
N SER A 381 -11.94 -13.30 17.30
CA SER A 381 -10.55 -13.64 17.59
C SER A 381 -10.19 -15.06 17.14
N GLN A 382 -11.03 -16.04 17.47
CA GLN A 382 -10.83 -17.43 17.07
C GLN A 382 -10.92 -17.62 15.57
N PHE A 383 -11.90 -17.00 14.90
CA PHE A 383 -12.00 -16.97 13.44
C PHE A 383 -10.73 -16.38 12.83
N SER A 384 -10.23 -15.28 13.38
CA SER A 384 -9.00 -14.65 12.89
C SER A 384 -7.82 -15.62 12.95
N ASN A 385 -7.66 -16.32 14.08
CA ASN A 385 -6.52 -17.22 14.29
C ASN A 385 -6.64 -18.56 13.54
N ILE A 386 -7.84 -19.11 13.43
CA ILE A 386 -8.08 -20.45 12.87
C ILE A 386 -8.26 -20.39 11.35
N VAL A 387 -8.94 -19.35 10.86
CA VAL A 387 -9.34 -19.27 9.45
C VAL A 387 -8.66 -18.11 8.76
N GLN A 388 -8.88 -16.87 9.22
CA GLN A 388 -8.42 -15.68 8.49
C GLN A 388 -6.90 -15.67 8.31
N MET A 389 -6.13 -15.73 9.39
CA MET A 389 -4.68 -15.61 9.33
C MET A 389 -4.04 -16.79 8.58
N PRO A 390 -4.38 -18.07 8.85
CA PRO A 390 -3.76 -19.18 8.13
C PRO A 390 -4.14 -19.21 6.65
N VAL A 391 -5.41 -18.99 6.32
CA VAL A 391 -5.88 -19.00 4.93
C VAL A 391 -5.34 -17.79 4.17
N MET A 392 -5.44 -16.59 4.73
CA MET A 392 -4.95 -15.37 4.07
C MET A 392 -3.42 -15.35 4.01
N SER A 393 -2.71 -15.86 5.02
CA SER A 393 -1.26 -16.02 4.97
C SER A 393 -0.86 -16.98 3.84
N ALA A 394 -1.44 -18.19 3.79
CA ALA A 394 -1.17 -19.12 2.70
C ALA A 394 -1.51 -18.51 1.33
N MET A 395 -2.63 -17.79 1.26
CA MET A 395 -3.11 -17.16 0.05
C MET A 395 -2.28 -15.94 -0.38
N PHE A 396 -1.72 -15.14 0.53
CA PHE A 396 -0.90 -13.96 0.20
C PHE A 396 0.58 -14.28 0.05
N THR A 397 1.09 -15.30 0.74
CA THR A 397 2.47 -15.80 0.62
C THR A 397 2.63 -16.85 -0.47
N GLY A 398 1.52 -17.36 -1.01
CA GLY A 398 1.52 -18.44 -2.00
C GLY A 398 2.00 -19.76 -1.45
N SER A 399 1.96 -19.95 -0.14
CA SER A 399 2.29 -21.23 0.48
C SER A 399 1.25 -22.27 0.07
N GLU A 400 1.69 -23.48 -0.26
CA GLU A 400 0.76 -24.58 -0.54
C GLU A 400 -0.08 -24.89 0.70
N MET A 401 -1.39 -24.82 0.52
CA MET A 401 -2.36 -25.31 1.48
C MET A 401 -2.53 -26.81 1.25
N THR A 402 -1.76 -27.62 1.97
CA THR A 402 -1.82 -29.08 1.83
C THR A 402 -3.16 -29.63 2.32
N GLU A 403 -3.47 -30.88 1.94
CA GLU A 403 -4.63 -31.58 2.50
C GLU A 403 -4.54 -31.65 4.04
N GLU A 404 -3.37 -31.96 4.60
CA GLU A 404 -3.17 -32.00 6.06
C GLU A 404 -3.45 -30.64 6.74
N LYS A 405 -2.95 -29.53 6.18
CA LYS A 405 -3.22 -28.19 6.73
C LYS A 405 -4.69 -27.81 6.59
N SER A 406 -5.31 -28.16 5.46
CA SER A 406 -6.75 -27.96 5.23
C SER A 406 -7.58 -28.73 6.25
N GLU A 407 -7.25 -30.01 6.46
CA GLU A 407 -7.88 -30.89 7.44
C GLU A 407 -7.72 -30.38 8.86
N LYS A 408 -6.54 -29.85 9.21
CA LYS A 408 -6.33 -29.20 10.50
C LYS A 408 -7.23 -27.96 10.66
N ILE A 409 -7.27 -27.08 9.66
CA ILE A 409 -8.13 -25.89 9.69
C ILE A 409 -9.60 -26.32 9.83
N PHE A 410 -10.06 -27.30 9.05
CA PHE A 410 -11.43 -27.80 9.13
C PHE A 410 -11.72 -28.43 10.50
N GLY A 411 -10.80 -29.22 11.04
CA GLY A 411 -10.91 -29.77 12.39
C GLY A 411 -10.99 -28.68 13.46
N ASP A 412 -10.16 -27.65 13.38
CA ASP A 412 -10.18 -26.50 14.29
C ASP A 412 -11.49 -25.70 14.15
N ILE A 413 -12.01 -25.54 12.93
CA ILE A 413 -13.34 -24.93 12.68
C ILE A 413 -14.44 -25.78 13.34
N VAL A 414 -14.47 -27.09 13.13
CA VAL A 414 -15.50 -28.00 13.68
C VAL A 414 -15.46 -28.06 15.20
N THR A 415 -14.25 -28.07 15.78
CA THR A 415 -14.10 -28.20 17.23
C THR A 415 -14.28 -26.88 17.97
N THR A 416 -13.98 -25.75 17.33
CA THR A 416 -13.97 -24.43 17.99
C THR A 416 -15.07 -23.50 17.51
N LEU A 417 -15.27 -23.35 16.19
CA LEU A 417 -16.18 -22.35 15.63
C LEU A 417 -17.61 -22.88 15.44
N GLU A 418 -17.78 -24.10 14.91
CA GLU A 418 -19.12 -24.67 14.67
C GLU A 418 -19.99 -24.80 15.92
N PRO A 419 -19.48 -25.17 17.11
CA PRO A 419 -20.29 -25.24 18.31
C PRO A 419 -20.94 -23.89 18.64
N GLN A 420 -20.23 -22.79 18.36
CA GLN A 420 -20.71 -21.42 18.56
C GLN A 420 -21.71 -20.98 17.48
N LEU A 421 -21.61 -21.55 16.27
CA LEU A 421 -22.52 -21.30 15.14
C LEU A 421 -23.75 -22.22 15.12
N SER A 422 -23.84 -23.21 16.01
CA SER A 422 -24.93 -24.20 16.06
C SER A 422 -26.34 -23.58 16.13
N SER A 423 -26.43 -22.36 16.65
CA SER A 423 -27.68 -21.61 16.77
C SER A 423 -27.97 -20.65 15.60
N ALA A 424 -27.05 -20.46 14.63
CA ALA A 424 -27.13 -19.42 13.61
C ALA A 424 -28.34 -19.54 12.66
N LYS A 425 -29.01 -18.42 12.32
CA LYS A 425 -30.26 -18.40 11.51
C LYS A 425 -30.49 -17.15 10.62
N PRO A 426 -29.72 -16.89 9.56
CA PRO A 426 -28.49 -17.57 9.17
C PRO A 426 -27.26 -16.98 9.86
N PHE A 427 -27.42 -15.93 10.64
CA PHE A 427 -26.33 -15.17 11.28
C PHE A 427 -26.15 -15.54 12.75
N PHE A 428 -25.02 -15.13 13.32
CA PHE A 428 -24.53 -15.58 14.62
C PHE A 428 -25.57 -15.44 15.74
N GLY A 429 -25.63 -16.42 16.64
CA GLY A 429 -26.56 -16.41 17.78
C GLY A 429 -28.04 -16.56 17.40
N GLY A 430 -28.35 -17.01 16.19
CA GLY A 430 -29.72 -17.25 15.71
C GLY A 430 -30.43 -16.02 15.19
N SER A 431 -29.68 -14.99 14.80
CA SER A 431 -30.22 -13.77 14.21
C SER A 431 -30.59 -13.95 12.74
N GLU A 432 -31.76 -13.44 12.36
CA GLU A 432 -32.22 -13.32 10.96
C GLU A 432 -31.56 -12.16 10.22
N LYS A 433 -30.97 -11.21 10.96
CA LYS A 433 -30.25 -10.05 10.43
C LYS A 433 -28.76 -10.12 10.74
N LEU A 434 -27.96 -9.40 9.98
CA LEU A 434 -26.52 -9.33 10.16
C LEU A 434 -26.19 -8.91 11.61
N THR A 435 -25.20 -9.56 12.22
CA THR A 435 -24.68 -9.19 13.54
C THR A 435 -23.31 -8.53 13.40
N LEU A 436 -22.78 -7.98 14.50
CA LEU A 436 -21.46 -7.39 14.53
C LEU A 436 -20.36 -8.41 14.16
N VAL A 437 -20.57 -9.69 14.45
CA VAL A 437 -19.62 -10.76 14.06
C VAL A 437 -19.43 -10.74 12.55
N GLU A 438 -20.52 -10.80 11.79
CA GLU A 438 -20.48 -10.81 10.34
C GLU A 438 -19.92 -9.51 9.76
N ALA A 439 -20.24 -8.36 10.34
CA ALA A 439 -19.72 -7.08 9.87
C ALA A 439 -18.18 -7.00 9.97
N LEU A 440 -17.60 -7.60 11.02
CA LEU A 440 -16.16 -7.60 11.26
C LEU A 440 -15.41 -8.61 10.38
N VAL A 441 -16.00 -9.78 10.11
CA VAL A 441 -15.32 -10.90 9.44
C VAL A 441 -15.73 -11.10 7.98
N GLY A 442 -16.91 -10.61 7.59
CA GLY A 442 -17.51 -10.79 6.26
C GLY A 442 -16.63 -10.36 5.08
N PRO A 443 -15.91 -9.23 5.16
CA PRO A 443 -14.97 -8.83 4.10
C PRO A 443 -13.87 -9.87 3.83
N PHE A 444 -13.49 -10.68 4.82
CA PHE A 444 -12.53 -11.78 4.65
C PHE A 444 -13.18 -13.04 4.12
N LEU A 445 -14.40 -13.35 4.59
CA LEU A 445 -15.16 -14.53 4.15
C LEU A 445 -15.40 -14.52 2.64
N SER A 446 -15.64 -13.35 2.06
CA SER A 446 -15.80 -13.20 0.62
C SER A 446 -14.55 -13.69 -0.13
N THR A 447 -13.35 -13.37 0.36
CA THR A 447 -12.08 -13.89 -0.16
C THR A 447 -11.94 -15.38 0.07
N ILE A 448 -12.20 -15.83 1.30
CA ILE A 448 -12.00 -17.23 1.71
C ILE A 448 -12.91 -18.18 0.92
N LEU A 449 -14.17 -17.82 0.68
CA LEU A 449 -15.13 -18.69 -0.01
C LEU A 449 -14.94 -18.71 -1.52
N ASN A 450 -14.47 -17.61 -2.11
CA ASN A 450 -14.41 -17.49 -3.56
C ASN A 450 -13.01 -17.76 -4.14
N LEU A 451 -11.95 -17.71 -3.32
CA LEU A 451 -10.56 -17.76 -3.81
C LEU A 451 -9.70 -18.87 -3.20
N THR A 452 -10.24 -19.76 -2.38
CA THR A 452 -9.54 -20.98 -1.94
C THR A 452 -9.70 -22.09 -2.98
N THR A 453 -9.08 -21.88 -4.13
CA THR A 453 -9.10 -22.80 -5.28
C THR A 453 -7.69 -23.28 -5.63
N PRO A 454 -7.53 -24.28 -6.52
CA PRO A 454 -6.22 -24.69 -7.03
C PRO A 454 -5.37 -23.54 -7.57
N ASP A 455 -6.01 -22.50 -8.12
CA ASP A 455 -5.35 -21.28 -8.59
C ASP A 455 -4.59 -20.52 -7.49
N PHE A 456 -4.92 -20.76 -6.22
CA PHE A 456 -4.28 -20.18 -5.05
C PHE A 456 -3.57 -21.23 -4.18
N LYS A 457 -3.25 -22.39 -4.78
CA LYS A 457 -2.63 -23.56 -4.12
C LYS A 457 -3.47 -24.14 -2.97
N PHE A 458 -4.78 -24.13 -3.14
CA PHE A 458 -5.70 -24.88 -2.29
C PHE A 458 -6.15 -26.17 -3.02
N PRO A 459 -6.49 -27.24 -2.29
CA PRO A 459 -7.03 -28.46 -2.88
C PRO A 459 -8.27 -28.15 -3.74
N ALA A 460 -8.44 -28.85 -4.88
CA ALA A 460 -9.58 -28.63 -5.79
C ALA A 460 -10.94 -28.85 -5.12
N ASN A 461 -10.96 -29.73 -4.13
CA ASN A 461 -12.11 -30.06 -3.31
C ASN A 461 -12.20 -29.22 -2.02
N TRP A 462 -11.38 -28.19 -1.80
CA TRP A 462 -11.34 -27.45 -0.53
C TRP A 462 -12.71 -26.89 -0.13
N GLN A 463 -13.42 -26.27 -1.06
CA GLN A 463 -14.79 -25.76 -0.83
C GLN A 463 -15.78 -26.89 -0.51
N SER A 464 -15.75 -27.99 -1.27
CA SER A 464 -16.62 -29.14 -1.01
C SER A 464 -16.29 -29.84 0.32
N LEU A 465 -15.02 -29.88 0.71
CA LEU A 465 -14.56 -30.43 1.99
C LEU A 465 -14.95 -29.52 3.15
N LEU A 466 -14.80 -28.21 3.00
CA LEU A 466 -15.27 -27.24 4.00
C LEU A 466 -16.78 -27.40 4.20
N GLN A 467 -17.55 -27.51 3.11
CA GLN A 467 -18.99 -27.74 3.17
C GLN A 467 -19.35 -29.09 3.82
N GLN A 468 -18.60 -30.16 3.53
CA GLN A 468 -18.87 -31.49 4.06
C GLN A 468 -18.48 -31.62 5.54
N LYS A 469 -17.30 -31.10 5.90
CA LYS A 469 -16.69 -31.28 7.22
C LYS A 469 -17.13 -30.23 8.22
N ALA A 470 -17.30 -28.99 7.77
CA ALA A 470 -17.80 -27.88 8.58
C ALA A 470 -19.08 -27.26 7.96
N PRO A 471 -20.17 -28.04 7.85
CA PRO A 471 -21.39 -27.62 7.17
C PRO A 471 -22.10 -26.43 7.83
N VAL A 472 -22.02 -26.31 9.16
CA VAL A 472 -22.63 -25.20 9.92
C VAL A 472 -21.86 -23.91 9.64
N PHE A 473 -20.53 -23.99 9.72
CA PHE A 473 -19.66 -22.85 9.39
C PHE A 473 -19.83 -22.42 7.93
N TYR A 474 -19.81 -23.37 6.99
CA TYR A 474 -19.93 -23.08 5.57
C TYR A 474 -21.24 -22.36 5.24
N LYS A 475 -22.36 -22.84 5.82
CA LYS A 475 -23.68 -22.23 5.63
C LYS A 475 -23.72 -20.79 6.15
N TRP A 476 -23.21 -20.57 7.37
CA TRP A 476 -23.11 -19.25 7.98
C TRP A 476 -22.22 -18.30 7.18
N ALA A 477 -21.02 -18.77 6.79
CA ALA A 477 -20.05 -17.99 6.05
C ALA A 477 -20.60 -17.57 4.67
N SER A 478 -21.29 -18.50 3.99
CA SER A 478 -21.89 -18.24 2.67
C SER A 478 -23.04 -17.25 2.76
N ALA A 479 -23.89 -17.34 3.79
CA ALA A 479 -24.94 -16.34 4.01
C ALA A 479 -24.33 -14.96 4.30
N THR A 480 -23.25 -14.92 5.09
CA THR A 480 -22.54 -13.69 5.44
C THR A 480 -21.89 -13.02 4.24
N ALA A 481 -21.13 -13.75 3.45
CA ALA A 481 -20.39 -13.21 2.30
C ALA A 481 -21.33 -12.69 1.19
N ASN A 482 -22.53 -13.25 1.07
CA ASN A 482 -23.52 -12.84 0.07
C ASN A 482 -24.43 -11.70 0.55
N HIS A 483 -24.44 -11.37 1.84
CA HIS A 483 -25.28 -10.30 2.36
C HIS A 483 -24.91 -8.95 1.73
N GLU A 484 -25.89 -8.14 1.35
CA GLU A 484 -25.68 -6.91 0.56
C GLU A 484 -24.70 -5.93 1.24
N SER A 485 -24.81 -5.73 2.55
CA SER A 485 -23.89 -4.84 3.29
C SER A 485 -22.45 -5.34 3.39
N ILE A 486 -22.19 -6.61 3.02
CA ILE A 486 -20.85 -7.19 2.91
C ILE A 486 -20.40 -7.23 1.44
N SER A 487 -21.30 -7.62 0.54
CA SER A 487 -21.00 -7.87 -0.87
C SER A 487 -21.07 -6.62 -1.76
N PHE A 488 -21.56 -5.48 -1.27
CA PHE A 488 -21.77 -4.26 -2.08
C PHE A 488 -20.53 -3.71 -2.82
N THR A 489 -19.32 -4.08 -2.41
CA THR A 489 -18.06 -3.74 -3.11
C THR A 489 -17.22 -4.97 -3.47
N TRP A 490 -17.79 -6.16 -3.29
CA TRP A 490 -17.13 -7.41 -3.62
C TRP A 490 -17.08 -7.61 -5.12
N ASN A 491 -15.90 -7.95 -5.61
CA ASN A 491 -15.73 -8.45 -6.97
C ASN A 491 -14.58 -9.47 -6.92
N GLN A 492 -14.91 -10.72 -7.26
CA GLN A 492 -14.04 -11.88 -7.11
C GLN A 492 -12.84 -11.81 -8.03
N ASP A 493 -13.09 -11.53 -9.31
CA ASP A 493 -12.04 -11.29 -10.30
C ASP A 493 -11.17 -10.14 -9.84
N LEU A 494 -11.73 -9.20 -9.07
CA LEU A 494 -11.05 -8.10 -8.44
C LEU A 494 -10.45 -8.34 -7.05
N VAL A 495 -10.44 -9.55 -6.51
CA VAL A 495 -9.61 -9.85 -5.34
C VAL A 495 -8.60 -10.92 -5.70
N ALA A 496 -8.95 -11.79 -6.65
CA ALA A 496 -8.12 -12.88 -7.15
C ALA A 496 -6.72 -12.43 -7.59
N ASN A 497 -6.59 -11.64 -8.64
CA ASN A 497 -5.29 -11.18 -9.12
C ASN A 497 -4.53 -10.18 -8.18
N ALA A 498 -5.11 -9.49 -7.19
CA ALA A 498 -4.40 -8.69 -6.16
C ALA A 498 -3.58 -9.60 -5.29
N ILE A 499 -4.23 -10.68 -4.90
CA ILE A 499 -3.62 -11.78 -4.20
C ILE A 499 -2.58 -12.45 -5.08
N ARG A 500 -2.89 -12.77 -6.35
CA ARG A 500 -1.89 -13.33 -7.27
C ARG A 500 -0.68 -12.41 -7.48
N GLN A 501 -0.80 -11.09 -7.32
CA GLN A 501 0.37 -10.20 -7.35
C GLN A 501 1.19 -10.26 -6.07
N LYS A 502 0.54 -10.30 -4.91
CA LYS A 502 1.21 -10.39 -3.61
C LYS A 502 1.98 -11.70 -3.43
N VAL A 503 1.46 -12.79 -4.00
CA VAL A 503 2.07 -14.14 -4.00
C VAL A 503 3.25 -14.29 -4.94
N LYS A 504 3.26 -13.49 -6.02
CA LYS A 504 4.31 -13.52 -7.04
C LYS A 504 5.52 -12.66 -6.66
N LYS A 505 5.35 -11.75 -5.71
CA LYS A 505 6.44 -11.10 -4.98
C LYS A 505 6.86 -12.00 -3.85
#